data_AF-A0A1V3WDX8-F1
#
_entry.id   AF-A0A1V3WDX8-F1
#
_cell.length_a   1.000
_cell.length_b   1.000
_cell.length_c   1.000
_cell.angle_alpha   90.00
_cell.angle_beta   90.00
_cell.angle_gamma   90.00
#
_symmetry.space_group_name_H-M   'P 1'
#
loop_
_entity.id
_entity.type
_entity.pdbx_description
1 polymer ?
#
loop_
_entity_poly.entity_id
_entity_poly.type
_entity_poly.pdbx_seq_one_letter_code
_entity_poly.pdbx_strand_id
1 'polypeptide(L)'
;MLTRLQTPTEGRLYDLELALRLGASVEQAAEASGVDPWFVAQIGELVKLRAELVDAPVLDAELLRHAKHSGLSDRQIASLRPELAGRPGSDHCASDWASTRCTRQWTPARPSSRPRRPTTTAATSWTRAPRARWRRRPKDPKY
;
A
#
# COMPACT_ATOMS: atom_id res chain seq x y z
N MET A 1 24.03 -6.90 6.62
CA MET A 1 22.62 -6.52 6.44
C MET A 1 21.72 -7.75 6.29
N LEU A 2 22.01 -8.66 5.35
CA LEU A 2 21.20 -9.87 5.09
C LEU A 2 20.94 -10.75 6.34
N THR A 3 21.81 -10.73 7.35
CA THR A 3 21.62 -11.43 8.63
C THR A 3 20.32 -11.05 9.34
N ARG A 4 19.83 -9.81 9.19
CA ARG A 4 18.56 -9.39 9.81
C ARG A 4 17.33 -10.07 9.20
N LEU A 5 17.43 -10.54 7.95
CA LEU A 5 16.35 -11.22 7.24
C LEU A 5 16.10 -12.64 7.75
N GLN A 6 17.11 -13.25 8.37
CA GLN A 6 17.02 -14.60 8.91
C GLN A 6 16.07 -14.69 10.10
N THR A 7 15.90 -13.59 10.85
CA THR A 7 14.96 -13.54 11.97
C THR A 7 13.59 -13.02 11.49
N PRO A 8 12.50 -13.79 11.65
CA PRO A 8 11.16 -13.32 11.32
C PRO A 8 10.76 -12.22 12.31
N THR A 9 10.74 -10.97 11.84
CA THR A 9 10.31 -9.80 12.60
C THR A 9 9.22 -9.06 11.82
N GLU A 10 8.39 -8.28 12.51
CA GLU A 10 7.37 -7.42 11.88
C GLU A 10 7.99 -6.44 10.85
N GLY A 11 9.23 -6.02 11.08
CA GLY A 11 9.96 -5.10 10.20
C GLY A 11 10.68 -5.76 9.02
N ARG A 12 10.65 -7.10 8.91
CA ARG A 12 11.46 -7.85 7.94
C ARG A 12 11.17 -7.46 6.49
N LEU A 13 9.93 -7.09 6.19
CA LEU A 13 9.56 -6.66 4.84
C LEU A 13 10.29 -5.36 4.43
N TYR A 14 10.46 -4.43 5.37
CA TYR A 14 11.21 -3.20 5.13
C TYR A 14 12.71 -3.47 5.03
N ASP A 15 13.24 -4.37 5.85
CA ASP A 15 14.64 -4.80 5.74
C ASP A 15 14.91 -5.48 4.39
N LEU A 16 13.93 -6.19 3.83
CA LEU A 16 14.03 -6.85 2.52
C LEU A 16 13.99 -5.85 1.36
N GLU A 17 13.05 -4.88 1.39
CA GLU A 17 13.02 -3.76 0.43
C GLU A 17 14.32 -2.95 0.47
N LEU A 18 14.83 -2.65 1.66
CA LEU A 18 16.10 -1.95 1.83
C LEU A 18 17.27 -2.77 1.26
N ALA A 19 17.27 -4.10 1.41
CA ALA A 19 18.37 -4.93 0.92
C ALA A 19 18.44 -4.89 -0.60
N LEU A 20 17.27 -4.99 -1.27
CA LEU A 20 17.16 -4.87 -2.72
C LEU A 20 17.60 -3.48 -3.20
N ARG A 21 17.26 -2.41 -2.45
CA ARG A 21 17.72 -1.05 -2.75
C ARG A 21 19.23 -0.86 -2.63
N LEU A 22 19.88 -1.59 -1.73
CA LEU A 22 21.34 -1.59 -1.60
C LEU A 22 22.02 -2.48 -2.65
N GLY A 23 21.26 -3.08 -3.58
CA GLY A 23 21.79 -3.88 -4.68
C GLY A 23 21.94 -5.37 -4.39
N ALA A 24 21.32 -5.90 -3.33
CA ALA A 24 21.24 -7.34 -3.14
C ALA A 24 20.43 -7.99 -4.28
N SER A 25 20.83 -9.18 -4.71
CA SER A 25 20.06 -9.94 -5.70
C SER A 25 18.78 -10.52 -5.08
N VAL A 26 17.80 -10.83 -5.94
CA VAL A 26 16.54 -11.48 -5.54
C VAL A 26 16.81 -12.83 -4.88
N GLU A 27 17.74 -13.60 -5.43
CA GLU A 27 18.14 -14.92 -4.93
C GLU A 27 18.77 -14.80 -3.55
N GLN A 28 19.70 -13.85 -3.35
CA GLN A 28 20.34 -13.61 -2.06
C GLN A 28 19.34 -13.19 -0.98
N ALA A 29 18.38 -12.33 -1.33
CA ALA A 29 17.35 -11.87 -0.40
C ALA A 29 16.32 -12.98 -0.08
N ALA A 30 15.96 -13.81 -1.06
CA ALA A 30 15.09 -14.96 -0.89
C ALA A 30 15.74 -16.03 0.01
N GLU A 31 16.99 -16.39 -0.27
CA GLU A 31 17.75 -17.37 0.52
C GLU A 31 17.95 -16.91 1.97
N ALA A 32 18.28 -15.63 2.18
CA ALA A 32 18.47 -15.09 3.52
C ALA A 32 17.16 -14.99 4.34
N SER A 33 16.02 -14.83 3.70
CA SER A 33 14.72 -14.60 4.36
C SER A 33 13.81 -15.83 4.42
N GLY A 34 14.06 -16.84 3.57
CA GLY A 34 13.16 -17.97 3.34
C GLY A 34 11.86 -17.59 2.62
N VAL A 35 11.79 -16.38 2.05
CA VAL A 35 10.64 -15.90 1.29
C VAL A 35 10.75 -16.41 -0.14
N ASP A 36 9.59 -16.73 -0.72
CA ASP A 36 9.53 -17.22 -2.10
C ASP A 36 10.19 -16.22 -3.09
N PRO A 37 11.07 -16.68 -4.00
CA PRO A 37 11.78 -15.81 -4.93
C PRO A 37 10.86 -14.97 -5.82
N TRP A 38 9.70 -15.48 -6.21
CA TRP A 38 8.75 -14.71 -7.03
C TRP A 38 8.23 -13.49 -6.26
N PHE A 39 7.96 -13.62 -4.97
CA PHE A 39 7.51 -12.48 -4.15
C PHE A 39 8.63 -11.44 -3.97
N VAL A 40 9.86 -11.89 -3.74
CA VAL A 40 11.02 -11.00 -3.65
C VAL A 40 11.23 -10.26 -4.97
N ALA A 41 11.03 -10.93 -6.12
CA ALA A 41 11.08 -10.28 -7.42
C ALA A 41 10.01 -9.18 -7.57
N GLN A 42 8.78 -9.38 -7.10
CA GLN A 42 7.74 -8.34 -7.13
C GLN A 42 8.15 -7.09 -6.32
N ILE A 43 8.82 -7.27 -5.17
CA ILE A 43 9.36 -6.15 -4.40
C ILE A 43 10.50 -5.48 -5.17
N GLY A 44 11.35 -6.26 -5.84
CA GLY A 44 12.39 -5.75 -6.73
C GLY A 44 11.84 -4.84 -7.83
N GLU A 45 10.72 -5.20 -8.46
CA GLU A 45 10.06 -4.36 -9.46
C GLU A 45 9.56 -3.03 -8.87
N LEU A 46 9.01 -3.04 -7.64
CA LEU A 46 8.64 -1.80 -6.95
C LEU A 46 9.86 -0.93 -6.63
N VAL A 47 10.99 -1.53 -6.26
CA VAL A 47 12.25 -0.83 -6.00
C VAL A 47 12.79 -0.18 -7.27
N LYS A 48 12.74 -0.88 -8.42
CA LYS A 48 13.12 -0.32 -9.73
C LYS A 48 12.24 0.86 -10.11
N LEU A 49 10.93 0.71 -10.01
CA LEU A 49 9.96 1.77 -10.30
C LEU A 49 10.19 3.00 -9.40
N ARG A 50 10.54 2.78 -8.13
CA ARG A 50 10.94 3.86 -7.21
C ARG A 50 12.19 4.59 -7.70
N ALA A 51 13.18 3.88 -8.22
CA ALA A 51 14.39 4.49 -8.80
C ALA A 51 14.05 5.30 -10.06
N GLU A 52 13.26 4.74 -10.97
CA GLU A 52 12.77 5.44 -12.17
C GLU A 52 12.05 6.75 -11.82
N LEU A 53 11.19 6.74 -10.80
CA LEU A 53 10.51 7.94 -10.33
C LEU A 53 11.46 9.02 -9.81
N VAL A 54 12.54 8.63 -9.14
CA VAL A 54 13.55 9.56 -8.59
C VAL A 54 14.44 10.10 -9.71
N ASP A 55 14.84 9.25 -10.65
CA ASP A 55 15.78 9.60 -11.72
C ASP A 55 15.13 10.36 -12.87
N ALA A 56 13.81 10.22 -13.06
CA ALA A 56 13.07 10.92 -14.11
C ALA A 56 13.19 12.45 -13.93
N PRO A 57 13.68 13.21 -14.93
CA PRO A 57 13.81 14.67 -14.80
C PRO A 57 12.45 15.36 -14.67
N VAL A 58 11.45 14.86 -15.39
CA VAL A 58 10.06 15.34 -15.35
C VAL A 58 9.16 14.15 -15.10
N LEU A 59 8.23 14.28 -14.16
CA LEU A 59 7.22 13.25 -13.91
C LEU A 59 6.11 13.35 -14.95
N ASP A 60 6.10 12.44 -15.91
CA ASP A 60 5.04 12.35 -16.90
C ASP A 60 3.79 11.63 -16.36
N ALA A 61 2.69 11.74 -17.10
CA ALA A 61 1.42 11.14 -16.72
C ALA A 61 1.40 9.61 -16.85
N GLU A 62 2.26 9.02 -17.68
CA GLU A 62 2.32 7.57 -17.90
C GLU A 62 3.02 6.87 -16.73
N LEU A 63 4.18 7.37 -16.35
CA LEU A 63 4.95 6.96 -15.18
C LEU A 63 4.15 7.14 -13.89
N LEU A 64 3.41 8.25 -13.76
CA LEU A 64 2.51 8.43 -12.62
C LEU A 64 1.40 7.36 -12.59
N ARG A 65 0.75 7.07 -13.73
CA ARG A 65 -0.27 6.01 -13.80
C ARG A 65 0.33 4.64 -13.48
N HIS A 66 1.52 4.34 -13.98
CA HIS A 66 2.23 3.11 -13.68
C HIS A 66 2.51 2.99 -12.18
N ALA A 67 3.05 4.04 -11.55
CA ALA A 67 3.28 4.11 -10.11
C ALA A 67 1.99 3.84 -9.29
N LYS A 68 0.87 4.45 -9.69
CA LYS A 68 -0.42 4.24 -9.04
C LYS A 68 -0.95 2.81 -9.23
N HIS A 69 -0.80 2.24 -10.42
CA HIS A 69 -1.24 0.87 -10.71
C HIS A 69 -0.44 -0.18 -9.93
N SER A 70 0.86 0.08 -9.74
CA SER A 70 1.76 -0.76 -8.95
C SER A 70 1.56 -0.61 -7.43
N GLY A 71 0.70 0.33 -6.98
CA GLY A 71 0.28 0.45 -5.58
C GLY A 71 0.98 1.54 -4.77
N LEU A 72 1.73 2.46 -5.40
CA LEU A 72 2.33 3.60 -4.70
C LEU A 72 1.28 4.63 -4.28
N SER A 73 1.28 5.00 -3.00
CA SER A 73 0.42 6.06 -2.46
C SER A 73 0.93 7.45 -2.86
N ASP A 74 0.03 8.43 -2.89
CA ASP A 74 0.41 9.82 -3.24
C ASP A 74 1.40 10.40 -2.24
N ARG A 75 1.27 10.02 -0.95
CA ARG A 75 2.25 10.37 0.09
C ARG A 75 3.63 9.79 -0.18
N GLN A 76 3.72 8.54 -0.65
CA GLN A 76 4.99 7.93 -1.03
C GLN A 76 5.59 8.65 -2.23
N ILE A 77 4.79 8.93 -3.26
CA ILE A 77 5.25 9.64 -4.46
C ILE A 77 5.73 11.06 -4.11
N ALA A 78 4.97 11.81 -3.31
CA ALA A 78 5.36 13.14 -2.85
C ALA A 78 6.61 13.13 -1.96
N SER A 79 6.85 12.04 -1.22
CA SER A 79 8.09 11.87 -0.43
C SER A 79 9.31 11.62 -1.32
N LEU A 80 9.13 11.02 -2.50
CA LEU A 80 10.19 10.80 -3.49
C LEU A 80 10.42 12.04 -4.36
N ARG A 81 9.36 12.80 -4.62
CA ARG A 81 9.34 14.00 -5.46
C ARG A 81 8.79 15.19 -4.67
N PRO A 82 9.62 15.81 -3.81
CA PRO A 82 9.20 16.90 -2.93
C PRO A 82 8.58 18.11 -3.66
N GLU A 83 8.90 18.31 -4.94
CA GLU A 83 8.26 19.32 -5.79
C GLU A 83 6.73 19.15 -5.90
N LEU A 84 6.21 17.95 -5.61
CA LEU A 84 4.77 17.68 -5.55
C LEU A 84 4.18 17.92 -4.16
N ALA A 85 5.00 17.93 -3.11
CA ALA A 85 4.56 18.05 -1.71
C ALA A 85 4.09 19.48 -1.35
N GLY A 86 4.50 20.48 -2.12
CA GLY A 86 4.22 21.90 -1.85
C GLY A 86 2.84 22.41 -2.30
N ARG A 87 2.01 21.58 -2.96
CA ARG A 87 0.68 22.00 -3.43
C ARG A 87 -0.39 21.51 -2.44
N PRO A 88 -1.04 22.39 -1.65
CA PRO A 88 -2.19 21.99 -0.84
C PRO A 88 -3.28 21.51 -1.80
N GLY A 89 -3.44 20.18 -1.94
CA GLY A 89 -4.28 19.60 -2.98
C GLY A 89 -3.73 18.37 -3.70
N SER A 90 -2.51 17.88 -3.41
CA SER A 90 -2.01 16.62 -4.02
C SER A 90 -2.91 15.41 -3.74
N ASP A 91 -3.67 15.43 -2.64
CA ASP A 91 -4.69 14.43 -2.31
C ASP A 91 -5.93 14.48 -3.25
N HIS A 92 -6.06 15.53 -4.07
CA HIS A 92 -7.20 15.81 -4.97
C HIS A 92 -6.80 15.77 -6.44
N CYS A 93 -5.51 15.88 -6.78
CA CYS A 93 -5.08 15.60 -8.16
C CYS A 93 -5.32 14.12 -8.52
N ALA A 94 -5.55 13.29 -7.49
CA ALA A 94 -5.96 11.91 -7.65
C ALA A 94 -7.45 11.66 -7.91
N SER A 95 -8.33 12.62 -7.60
CA SER A 95 -9.77 12.37 -7.68
C SER A 95 -10.32 12.35 -9.11
N ASP A 96 -9.66 13.03 -10.06
CA ASP A 96 -10.07 12.94 -11.48
C ASP A 96 -9.66 11.60 -12.11
N TRP A 97 -8.53 11.00 -11.71
CA TRP A 97 -8.09 9.70 -12.25
C TRP A 97 -8.67 8.49 -11.50
N ALA A 98 -9.04 8.63 -10.22
CA ALA A 98 -9.68 7.56 -9.43
C ALA A 98 -11.11 7.21 -9.91
N SER A 99 -11.73 8.07 -10.73
CA SER A 99 -13.05 7.86 -11.30
C SER A 99 -13.09 6.75 -12.35
N THR A 100 -11.95 6.42 -12.97
CA THR A 100 -11.86 5.34 -13.98
C THR A 100 -11.36 4.04 -13.35
N ARG A 101 -12.23 3.45 -12.52
CA ARG A 101 -12.39 1.98 -12.36
C ARG A 101 -11.25 1.22 -11.67
N CYS A 102 -11.03 1.48 -10.38
CA CYS A 102 -10.52 0.46 -9.44
C CYS A 102 -11.68 -0.39 -8.86
N THR A 103 -12.61 -0.80 -9.72
CA THR A 103 -13.58 -1.87 -9.45
C THR A 103 -13.44 -2.94 -10.53
N ARG A 104 -12.23 -3.50 -10.67
CA ARG A 104 -12.12 -4.85 -11.22
C ARG A 104 -12.71 -5.76 -10.16
N GLN A 105 -13.95 -6.18 -10.45
CA GLN A 105 -14.68 -7.18 -9.70
C GLN A 105 -13.76 -8.38 -9.50
N TRP A 106 -13.31 -8.59 -8.27
CA TRP A 106 -12.76 -9.87 -7.87
C TRP A 106 -13.94 -10.83 -7.78
N THR A 107 -14.26 -11.51 -8.88
CA THR A 107 -15.18 -12.64 -8.90
C THR A 107 -14.37 -13.89 -8.57
N PRO A 108 -14.54 -14.51 -7.39
CA PRO A 108 -14.06 -15.87 -7.20
C PRO A 108 -14.90 -16.78 -8.10
N ALA A 109 -14.32 -17.26 -9.19
CA ALA A 109 -14.92 -18.30 -10.01
C ALA A 109 -14.88 -19.64 -9.26
N ARG A 110 -15.92 -19.91 -8.45
CA ARG A 110 -16.44 -21.24 -8.18
C ARG A 110 -17.96 -21.15 -8.11
N PRO A 111 -18.72 -21.80 -9.02
CA PRO A 111 -20.16 -21.73 -8.99
C PRO A 111 -20.69 -22.62 -7.87
N SER A 112 -20.90 -22.05 -6.68
CA SER A 112 -21.83 -22.63 -5.70
C SER A 112 -23.15 -21.89 -5.82
N SER A 113 -24.19 -22.58 -6.26
CA SER A 113 -25.56 -22.08 -6.42
C SER A 113 -26.14 -21.57 -5.10
N ARG A 114 -25.97 -20.28 -4.80
CA ARG A 114 -26.78 -19.49 -3.85
C ARG A 114 -26.41 -18.00 -4.00
N PRO A 115 -27.37 -17.09 -4.21
CA PRO A 115 -27.06 -15.66 -4.28
C PRO A 115 -26.57 -15.16 -2.92
N ARG A 116 -25.32 -14.65 -2.86
CA ARG A 116 -24.79 -13.98 -1.67
C ARG A 116 -25.29 -12.53 -1.64
N ARG A 117 -25.79 -12.09 -0.49
CA ARG A 117 -26.14 -10.68 -0.21
C ARG A 117 -24.91 -9.79 -0.42
N PRO A 118 -25.05 -8.55 -0.93
CA PRO A 118 -23.92 -7.64 -1.04
C PRO A 118 -23.45 -7.21 0.35
N THR A 119 -22.23 -7.59 0.72
CA THR A 119 -21.52 -7.03 1.88
C THR A 119 -20.85 -5.73 1.45
N THR A 120 -21.56 -4.62 1.55
CA THR A 120 -20.95 -3.29 1.49
C THR A 120 -20.25 -3.05 2.83
N THR A 121 -18.94 -3.25 2.89
CA THR A 121 -18.15 -2.77 4.04
C THR A 121 -17.78 -1.31 3.81
N ALA A 122 -18.44 -0.47 4.61
CA ALA A 122 -18.14 0.92 4.98
C ALA A 122 -18.04 1.96 3.86
N ALA A 123 -19.20 2.50 3.49
CA ALA A 123 -19.34 3.91 3.16
C ALA A 123 -19.11 4.74 4.43
N THR A 124 -18.21 5.73 4.36
CA THR A 124 -18.16 6.82 5.34
C THR A 124 -19.10 7.91 4.84
N SER A 125 -20.36 7.87 5.26
CA SER A 125 -21.23 9.04 5.22
C SER A 125 -21.18 9.72 6.59
N TRP A 126 -20.50 10.87 6.63
CA TRP A 126 -20.64 11.81 7.73
C TRP A 126 -22.02 12.46 7.63
N THR A 127 -23.00 11.91 8.33
CA THR A 127 -24.19 12.64 8.74
C THR A 127 -24.29 12.63 10.27
N ARG A 128 -24.26 13.84 10.81
CA ARG A 128 -24.24 14.22 12.22
C ARG A 128 -25.50 13.69 12.93
N ALA A 129 -25.37 12.64 13.74
CA ALA A 129 -26.41 12.17 14.66
C ALA A 129 -26.28 12.87 16.04
N PRO A 130 -27.39 13.08 16.78
CA PRO A 130 -27.39 13.90 18.00
C PRO A 130 -26.72 13.17 19.18
N ARG A 131 -26.10 13.96 20.07
CA ARG A 131 -25.34 13.50 21.24
C ARG A 131 -26.20 12.63 22.17
N ALA A 132 -26.00 11.31 22.15
CA ALA A 132 -26.48 10.41 23.19
C ALA A 132 -25.55 10.46 24.41
N ARG A 133 -26.15 10.76 25.56
CA ARG A 133 -25.53 10.88 26.88
C ARG A 133 -25.13 9.49 27.40
N TRP A 134 -23.84 9.16 27.39
CA TRP A 134 -23.32 7.94 28.02
C TRP A 134 -23.39 8.07 29.54
N ARG A 135 -24.22 7.24 30.20
CA ARG A 135 -24.10 7.01 31.65
C ARG A 135 -22.81 6.22 31.89
N ARG A 136 -21.94 6.73 32.77
CA ARG A 136 -20.72 6.05 33.21
C ARG A 136 -21.12 4.74 33.90
N ARG A 137 -20.66 3.59 33.38
CA ARG A 137 -20.60 2.36 34.18
C ARG A 137 -19.46 2.52 35.20
N PRO A 138 -19.66 2.14 36.48
CA PRO A 138 -18.57 2.14 37.44
C PRO A 138 -17.52 1.10 37.03
N LYS A 139 -16.24 1.44 37.23
CA LYS A 139 -15.11 0.53 37.08
C LYS A 139 -15.08 -0.39 38.30
N ASP A 140 -15.18 -1.69 38.10
CA ASP A 140 -14.80 -2.66 39.12
C ASP A 140 -13.27 -2.72 39.20
N PRO A 141 -12.67 -2.59 40.39
CA PRO A 141 -11.24 -2.76 40.58
C PRO A 141 -10.95 -4.24 40.84
N LYS A 142 -9.95 -4.78 40.13
CA LYS A 142 -9.11 -5.95 40.45
C LYS A 142 -8.78 -6.69 39.17
N TYR A 143 -7.72 -6.25 38.49
CA TYR A 143 -6.43 -6.93 38.37
C TYR A 143 -5.41 -5.92 37.88
#